data_AF-A0A9P8MWI6-F1
#
_entry.id   AF-A0A9P8MWI6-F1
#
_cell.length_a   1.000
_cell.length_b   1.000
_cell.length_c   1.000
_cell.angle_alpha   90.00
_cell.angle_beta   90.00
_cell.angle_gamma   90.00
#
_symmetry.space_group_name_H-M   'P 1'
#
loop_
_entity.id
_entity.type
_entity.pdbx_description
1 polymer ?
#
loop_
_entity_poly.entity_id
_entity_poly.type
_entity_poly.pdbx_seq_one_letter_code
_entity_poly.pdbx_strand_id
1 'polypeptide(L)'
;MMANWTLSPTKRFPDPQIYLLTVGMNDEVIMNALVAFYKVLGWTDLANTYKDKVASYYPGLDLTKTNYIHSGVSFSYRHSKPYLSLYYSPF
;
A
#
# COMPACT_ATOMS: atom_id res chain seq x y z
N MET A 1 -1.04 -5.51 -13.08
CA MET A 1 -1.43 -6.23 -11.85
C MET A 1 -0.62 -7.52 -11.77
N MET A 2 -0.20 -7.92 -10.58
CA MET A 2 0.45 -9.21 -10.34
C MET A 2 -0.22 -9.91 -9.15
N ALA A 3 0.02 -11.21 -9.00
CA ALA A 3 -0.39 -11.96 -7.81
C ALA A 3 0.69 -13.00 -7.47
N ASN A 4 0.84 -13.28 -6.18
CA ASN A 4 1.59 -14.44 -5.70
C ASN A 4 0.64 -15.43 -5.02
N TRP A 5 1.09 -16.68 -4.93
CA TRP A 5 0.41 -17.75 -4.21
C TRP A 5 1.39 -18.38 -3.25
N THR A 6 1.13 -18.22 -1.95
CA THR A 6 1.96 -18.83 -0.91
C THR A 6 1.58 -20.31 -0.77
N LEU A 7 2.51 -21.20 -1.10
CA LEU A 7 2.38 -22.64 -0.84
C LEU A 7 2.77 -22.92 0.61
N SER A 8 1.83 -23.39 1.43
CA SER A 8 2.07 -23.75 2.83
C SER A 8 1.83 -25.24 3.05
N PRO A 9 2.68 -25.96 3.81
CA PRO A 9 2.47 -27.37 4.11
C PRO A 9 1.22 -27.64 4.95
N THR A 10 0.68 -26.62 5.61
CA THR A 10 -0.51 -26.74 6.49
C THR A 10 -1.82 -26.39 5.80
N LYS A 11 -1.81 -26.00 4.53
CA LYS A 11 -3.00 -25.55 3.81
C LYS A 11 -3.21 -26.32 2.52
N ARG A 12 -4.46 -26.71 2.29
CA ARG A 12 -4.87 -27.39 1.05
C ARG A 12 -4.77 -26.48 -0.18
N PHE A 13 -5.08 -25.20 -0.02
CA PHE A 13 -5.07 -24.22 -1.10
C PHE A 13 -4.02 -23.13 -0.83
N PRO A 14 -3.33 -22.63 -1.87
CA PRO A 14 -2.39 -21.53 -1.70
C PRO A 14 -3.10 -20.25 -1.25
N ASP A 15 -2.47 -19.48 -0.36
CA ASP A 15 -2.98 -18.17 0.03
C ASP A 15 -2.61 -17.14 -1.05
N PRO A 16 -3.57 -16.42 -1.66
CA PRO A 16 -3.28 -15.40 -2.64
C PRO A 16 -2.82 -14.09 -1.99
N GLN A 17 -1.98 -13.35 -2.71
CA GLN A 17 -1.69 -11.94 -2.45
C GLN A 17 -1.65 -11.20 -3.77
N ILE A 18 -2.46 -10.14 -3.89
CA ILE A 18 -2.52 -9.31 -5.09
C ILE A 18 -1.54 -8.14 -4.98
N TYR A 19 -1.07 -7.67 -6.13
CA TYR A 19 -0.21 -6.50 -6.28
C TYR A 19 -0.81 -5.56 -7.31
N LEU A 20 -1.21 -4.38 -6.83
CA LEU A 20 -1.62 -3.25 -7.64
C LEU A 20 -0.37 -2.43 -7.95
N LEU A 21 -0.02 -2.37 -9.23
CA LEU A 21 1.10 -1.55 -9.70
C LEU A 21 0.59 -0.12 -9.81
N THR A 22 1.19 0.79 -9.03
CA THR A 22 0.74 2.20 -8.94
C THR A 22 1.73 3.18 -9.53
N VAL A 23 2.88 2.70 -10.00
CA VAL A 23 3.85 3.52 -10.72
C VAL A 23 3.20 4.26 -11.90
N GLY A 24 3.50 5.55 -12.04
CA GLY A 24 2.93 6.43 -13.06
C GLY A 24 1.64 7.13 -12.63
N MET A 25 0.98 6.70 -11.54
CA MET A 25 -0.18 7.38 -10.96
C MET A 25 0.28 8.46 -9.98
N ASN A 26 -0.49 9.54 -9.87
CA ASN A 26 -0.18 10.64 -8.95
C ASN A 26 -0.13 10.18 -7.48
N ASP A 27 0.96 10.50 -6.79
CA ASP A 27 1.21 10.02 -5.43
C ASP A 27 0.21 10.57 -4.41
N GLU A 28 -0.22 11.83 -4.53
CA GLU A 28 -1.26 12.38 -3.65
C GLU A 28 -2.59 11.64 -3.79
N VAL A 29 -3.00 11.31 -5.02
CA VAL A 29 -4.22 10.52 -5.27
C VAL A 29 -4.12 9.15 -4.62
N ILE A 30 -2.97 8.47 -4.74
CA ILE A 30 -2.75 7.17 -4.08
C ILE A 30 -2.82 7.32 -2.56
N MET A 31 -2.15 8.33 -2.00
CA MET A 31 -2.17 8.56 -0.55
C MET A 31 -3.59 8.84 -0.04
N ASN A 32 -4.40 9.60 -0.78
CA ASN A 32 -5.80 9.84 -0.44
C ASN A 32 -6.62 8.55 -0.42
N ALA A 33 -6.45 7.69 -1.44
CA ALA A 33 -7.14 6.41 -1.52
C ALA A 33 -6.74 5.47 -0.36
N LEU A 34 -5.45 5.42 -0.02
CA LEU A 34 -4.95 4.64 1.11
C LEU A 34 -5.50 5.16 2.45
N VAL A 35 -5.51 6.47 2.67
CA VAL A 35 -6.12 7.07 3.88
C VAL A 35 -7.60 6.74 3.99
N ALA A 36 -8.35 6.82 2.88
CA ALA A 36 -9.76 6.43 2.86
C ALA A 36 -9.94 4.94 3.23
N PHE A 37 -9.09 4.07 2.68
CA PHE A 37 -9.12 2.64 2.99
C PHE A 37 -8.75 2.35 4.45
N TYR A 38 -7.75 3.03 5.01
CA TYR A 38 -7.39 2.93 6.42
C TYR A 38 -8.54 3.29 7.35
N LYS A 39 -9.35 4.30 7.00
CA LYS A 39 -10.56 4.67 7.75
C LYS A 39 -11.60 3.55 7.72
N VAL A 40 -11.82 2.92 6.56
CA VAL A 40 -12.73 1.76 6.43
C VAL A 40 -12.30 0.60 7.33
N LEU A 41 -10.99 0.39 7.46
CA LEU A 41 -10.42 -0.66 8.31
C LEU A 41 -10.35 -0.29 9.80
N GLY A 42 -10.71 0.94 10.18
CA GLY A 42 -10.57 1.44 11.54
C GLY A 42 -9.12 1.69 11.97
N TRP A 43 -8.19 1.79 11.03
CA TRP A 43 -6.77 2.09 11.28
C TRP A 43 -6.55 3.60 11.46
N THR A 44 -7.23 4.18 12.44
CA THR A 44 -7.35 5.64 12.62
C THR A 44 -6.02 6.35 12.77
N ASP A 45 -5.09 5.83 13.57
CA ASP A 45 -3.77 6.43 13.76
C ASP A 45 -2.97 6.45 12.46
N LEU A 46 -3.06 5.38 11.66
CA LEU A 46 -2.42 5.33 10.35
C LEU A 46 -3.09 6.30 9.38
N ALA A 47 -4.43 6.33 9.33
CA ALA A 47 -5.17 7.27 8.49
C ALA A 47 -4.81 8.73 8.76
N ASN A 48 -4.57 9.08 10.03
CA ASN A 48 -4.23 10.45 10.44
C ASN A 48 -2.76 10.81 10.20
N THR A 49 -1.84 9.84 10.29
CA THR A 49 -0.39 10.11 10.23
C THR A 49 0.29 9.71 8.91
N TYR A 50 -0.42 9.02 8.03
CA TYR A 50 0.19 8.40 6.85
C TYR A 50 0.85 9.40 5.90
N LYS A 51 0.14 10.47 5.52
CA LYS A 51 0.67 11.48 4.59
C LYS A 51 1.92 12.17 5.13
N ASP A 52 1.90 12.55 6.41
CA ASP A 52 3.04 13.22 7.06
C ASP A 52 4.27 12.29 7.11
N LYS A 53 4.04 10.99 7.36
CA LYS A 53 5.11 9.99 7.31
C LYS A 53 5.70 9.86 5.91
N VAL A 54 4.87 9.78 4.87
CA VAL A 54 5.39 9.73 3.48
C VAL A 54 6.19 10.99 3.15
N ALA A 55 5.67 12.18 3.49
CA ALA A 55 6.40 13.44 3.30
C ALA A 55 7.76 13.45 4.02
N SER A 56 7.86 12.83 5.20
CA SER A 56 9.12 12.73 5.93
C SER A 56 10.17 11.85 5.24
N TYR A 57 9.77 10.91 4.40
CA TYR A 57 10.68 10.04 3.63
C TYR A 57 11.27 10.76 2.40
N TYR A 58 10.59 11.81 1.92
CA TYR A 58 10.89 12.51 0.67
C TYR A 58 11.01 14.02 0.87
N PRO A 59 11.98 14.48 1.69
CA PRO A 59 12.11 15.89 2.02
C PRO A 59 12.36 16.74 0.77
N GLY A 60 11.59 17.83 0.64
CA GLY A 60 11.72 18.79 -0.47
C GLY A 60 10.98 18.42 -1.75
N LEU A 61 10.37 17.24 -1.83
CA LEU A 61 9.51 16.86 -2.95
C LEU A 61 8.08 17.39 -2.77
N ASP A 62 7.52 17.94 -3.84
CA ASP A 62 6.11 18.29 -3.91
C ASP A 62 5.30 17.04 -4.31
N LEU A 63 4.85 16.28 -3.30
CA LEU A 63 4.11 15.01 -3.49
C LEU A 63 2.81 15.16 -4.28
N THR A 64 2.29 16.38 -4.45
CA THR A 64 1.12 16.65 -5.29
C THR A 64 1.45 16.55 -6.78
N LYS A 65 2.73 16.59 -7.15
CA LYS A 65 3.22 16.55 -8.54
C LYS A 65 3.98 15.28 -8.89
N THR A 66 4.33 14.44 -7.91
CA THR A 66 5.04 13.19 -8.17
C THR A 66 4.09 12.07 -8.62
N ASN A 67 4.66 11.10 -9.33
CA ASN A 67 3.92 9.92 -9.80
C ASN A 67 4.75 8.62 -9.78
N TYR A 68 5.78 8.59 -8.95
CA TYR A 68 6.79 7.53 -8.97
C TYR A 68 7.11 6.98 -7.57
N ILE A 69 6.68 7.65 -6.51
CA ILE A 69 7.04 7.26 -5.14
C ILE A 69 6.34 5.96 -4.76
N HIS A 70 5.05 5.81 -5.03
CA HIS A 70 4.35 4.55 -4.77
C HIS A 70 4.48 3.62 -5.98
N SER A 71 5.45 2.72 -5.96
CA SER A 71 5.66 1.73 -7.02
C SER A 71 4.57 0.65 -7.03
N GLY A 72 4.04 0.30 -5.86
CA GLY A 72 2.93 -0.64 -5.77
C GLY A 72 2.35 -0.81 -4.37
N VAL A 73 1.19 -1.45 -4.33
CA VAL A 73 0.47 -1.82 -3.12
C VAL A 73 0.15 -3.30 -3.21
N SER A 74 0.50 -4.08 -2.19
CA SER A 74 0.07 -5.47 -2.08
C SER A 74 -0.99 -5.66 -1.00
N PHE A 75 -1.90 -6.59 -1.25
CA PHE A 75 -2.99 -6.92 -0.34
C PHE A 75 -3.18 -8.44 -0.23
N SER A 76 -3.36 -8.92 0.99
CA SER A 76 -3.86 -10.27 1.25
C SER A 76 -4.77 -10.27 2.47
N TYR A 77 -5.60 -11.30 2.62
CA TYR A 77 -6.45 -11.48 3.78
C TYR A 77 -6.12 -12.83 4.41
N ARG A 78 -5.62 -12.81 5.65
CA ARG A 78 -5.14 -14.02 6.36
C ARG A 78 -5.57 -13.94 7.81
N HIS A 79 -5.97 -15.06 8.40
CA HIS A 79 -6.39 -15.13 9.82
C HIS A 79 -7.46 -14.07 10.18
N SER A 80 -8.44 -13.86 9.29
CA SER A 80 -9.48 -12.85 9.43
C SER A 80 -8.98 -11.41 9.58
N LYS A 81 -7.76 -11.12 9.08
CA LYS A 81 -7.13 -9.80 9.12
C LYS A 81 -6.65 -9.38 7.73
N PRO A 82 -6.85 -8.11 7.36
CA PRO A 82 -6.25 -7.54 6.16
C PRO A 82 -4.76 -7.29 6.39
N TYR A 83 -3.94 -7.68 5.41
CA TYR A 83 -2.52 -7.38 5.33
C TYR A 83 -2.29 -6.51 4.11
N LEU A 84 -1.74 -5.31 4.34
CA LEU A 84 -1.38 -4.36 3.29
C LEU A 84 0.12 -4.10 3.36
N SER A 85 0.78 -4.00 2.22
CA SER A 85 2.18 -3.53 2.15
C SER A 85 2.34 -2.53 1.03
N LEU A 86 3.18 -1.53 1.27
CA LEU A 86 3.49 -0.47 0.33
C LEU A 86 4.93 -0.62 -0.15
N TYR A 87 5.13 -0.44 -1.44
CA TYR A 87 6.43 -0.49 -2.08
C TYR A 87 6.73 0.90 -2.59
N TYR A 88 7.76 1.52 -2.02
CA TYR A 88 8.17 2.86 -2.39
C TYR A 88 9.40 2.85 -3.31
N SER A 89 9.52 3.86 -4.18
CA SER A 89 10.77 4.14 -4.89
C SER A 89 11.82 4.57 -3.88
N PRO A 90 13.01 3.94 -3.85
CA PRO A 90 14.04 4.30 -2.89
C PRO A 90 14.66 5.69 -3.13
N PHE A 91 14.50 6.25 -4.34
CA PHE A 91 15.04 7.54 -4.77
C PHE A 91 14.06 8.24 -5.72
#